data_AF-B8MLM2-F1
#
_entry.id   AF-B8MLM2-F1
#
_cell.length_a   1.000
_cell.length_b   1.000
_cell.length_c   1.000
_cell.angle_alpha   90.00
_cell.angle_beta   90.00
_cell.angle_gamma   90.00
#
_symmetry.space_group_name_H-M   'P 1'
#
loop_
_entity.id
_entity.type
_entity.pdbx_description
1 polymer ?
#
loop_
_entity_poly.entity_id
_entity_poly.type
_entity_poly.pdbx_seq_one_letter_code
_entity_poly.pdbx_strand_id
1 'polypeptide(L)'
;MARKGPGTDGPLQTALLESTSTATTRTSKGQKIFSPIAAFLDKHCSQTTSLAPHLLRALTALSDDLAAVAQQHFNAYISGILMTSILPALAALKEVQATKTGFALCPLSPEALLALEAQKEIISAFFVNY
;
A
#
# COMPACT_ATOMS: atom_id res chain seq x y z
N MET A 1 -15.36 32.91 39.71
CA MET A 1 -15.59 31.46 39.89
C MET A 1 -14.99 30.71 38.70
N ALA A 2 -14.37 29.56 38.99
CA ALA A 2 -13.93 28.47 38.10
C ALA A 2 -12.94 28.80 36.96
N ARG A 3 -11.65 28.59 37.26
CA ARG A 3 -10.54 28.35 36.33
C ARG A 3 -10.77 27.01 35.63
N LYS A 4 -10.99 27.02 34.31
CA LYS A 4 -11.08 25.81 33.48
C LYS A 4 -9.66 25.23 33.36
N GLY A 5 -9.41 24.09 34.02
CA GLY A 5 -8.11 23.42 33.98
C GLY A 5 -7.78 22.86 32.59
N PRO A 6 -6.49 22.72 32.23
CA PRO A 6 -6.10 22.05 30.99
C PRO A 6 -6.46 20.58 31.11
N GLY A 7 -7.34 20.10 30.24
CA GLY A 7 -7.71 18.68 30.18
C GLY A 7 -6.48 17.86 29.82
N THR A 8 -5.87 17.25 30.83
CA THR A 8 -4.84 16.23 30.69
C THR A 8 -5.52 14.94 30.27
N ASP A 9 -5.79 14.79 28.97
CA ASP A 9 -5.98 13.46 28.40
C ASP A 9 -4.68 12.69 28.71
N GLY A 10 -4.79 11.60 29.47
CA GLY A 10 -3.62 10.82 29.89
C GLY A 10 -2.81 10.32 28.68
N PRO A 11 -1.53 9.93 28.85
CA PRO A 11 -0.67 9.51 27.73
C PRO A 11 -1.31 8.43 26.84
N LEU A 12 -2.08 7.51 27.44
CA LEU A 12 -2.82 6.48 26.72
C LEU A 12 -3.97 7.03 25.87
N GLN A 13 -4.75 7.98 26.40
CA GLN A 13 -5.86 8.60 25.68
C GLN A 13 -5.37 9.44 24.50
N THR A 14 -4.26 10.16 24.70
CA THR A 14 -3.59 10.90 23.62
C THR A 14 -3.10 9.95 22.53
N ALA A 15 -2.43 8.85 22.90
CA ALA A 15 -1.94 7.85 21.94
C ALA A 15 -3.09 7.17 21.15
N LEU A 16 -4.23 6.91 21.81
CA LEU A 16 -5.42 6.37 21.15
C LEU A 16 -6.02 7.36 20.13
N LEU A 17 -6.13 8.63 20.50
CA LEU A 17 -6.60 9.69 19.60
C LEU A 17 -5.68 9.86 18.39
N GLU A 18 -4.36 9.87 18.62
CA GLU A 18 -3.36 9.98 17.55
C GLU A 18 -3.39 8.78 16.61
N SER A 19 -3.47 7.55 17.16
CA SER A 19 -3.59 6.32 16.37
C SER A 19 -4.85 6.34 15.49
N THR A 20 -5.98 6.77 16.07
CA THR A 20 -7.25 6.88 15.35
C THR A 20 -7.20 7.92 14.24
N SER A 21 -6.60 9.09 14.52
CA SER A 21 -6.40 10.16 13.53
C SER A 21 -5.53 9.69 12.36
N THR A 22 -4.43 8.99 12.68
CA THR A 22 -3.51 8.42 11.69
C THR A 22 -4.19 7.36 10.83
N ALA A 23 -4.99 6.46 11.45
CA ALA A 23 -5.75 5.44 10.74
C ALA A 23 -6.82 6.05 9.81
N THR A 24 -7.53 7.08 10.27
CA THR A 24 -8.53 7.80 9.46
C THR A 24 -7.87 8.49 8.26
N THR A 25 -6.71 9.12 8.48
CA THR A 25 -5.92 9.74 7.40
C THR A 25 -5.48 8.71 6.36
N ARG A 26 -4.97 7.55 6.79
CA ARG A 26 -4.60 6.45 5.88
C ARG A 26 -5.82 5.91 5.14
N THR A 27 -6.97 5.79 5.79
CA THR A 27 -8.22 5.36 5.12
C THR A 27 -8.64 6.34 4.01
N SER A 28 -8.65 7.65 4.30
CA SER A 28 -8.99 8.68 3.31
C SER A 28 -8.02 8.72 2.13
N LYS A 29 -6.71 8.66 2.40
CA LYS A 29 -5.69 8.63 1.34
C LYS A 29 -5.75 7.34 0.53
N GLY A 30 -5.93 6.20 1.19
CA GLY A 30 -6.10 4.90 0.54
C GLY A 30 -7.29 4.94 -0.40
N GLN A 31 -8.44 5.43 0.04
CA GLN A 31 -9.61 5.58 -0.82
C GLN A 31 -9.30 6.41 -2.07
N LYS A 32 -8.62 7.56 -1.94
CA LYS A 32 -8.25 8.39 -3.10
C LYS A 32 -7.37 7.66 -4.13
N ILE A 33 -6.48 6.77 -3.66
CA ILE A 33 -5.58 6.01 -4.53
C ILE A 33 -6.31 4.84 -5.19
N PHE A 34 -7.12 4.10 -4.44
CA PHE A 34 -7.70 2.84 -4.88
C PHE A 34 -9.09 2.98 -5.51
N SER A 35 -9.85 4.05 -5.23
CA SER A 35 -11.18 4.28 -5.82
C SER A 35 -11.17 4.32 -7.36
N PRO A 36 -10.21 4.96 -8.06
CA PRO A 36 -10.15 4.92 -9.52
C PRO A 36 -9.94 3.50 -10.07
N ILE A 37 -9.18 2.66 -9.36
CA ILE A 37 -8.92 1.27 -9.75
C ILE A 37 -10.21 0.46 -9.63
N ALA A 38 -10.92 0.59 -8.50
CA ALA A 38 -12.22 -0.06 -8.31
C ALA A 38 -13.22 0.36 -9.39
N ALA A 39 -13.36 1.67 -9.64
CA ALA A 39 -14.26 2.20 -10.66
C ALA A 39 -13.90 1.72 -12.07
N PHE A 40 -12.61 1.56 -12.39
CA PHE A 40 -12.15 1.00 -13.64
C PHE A 40 -12.58 -0.47 -13.78
N LEU A 41 -12.34 -1.28 -12.74
CA LEU A 41 -12.72 -2.70 -12.73
C LEU A 41 -14.23 -2.88 -12.87
N ASP A 42 -15.03 -2.13 -12.12
CA ASP A 42 -16.50 -2.18 -12.18
C ASP A 42 -17.03 -1.85 -13.58
N LYS A 43 -16.46 -0.81 -14.21
CA LYS A 43 -16.81 -0.41 -15.56
C LYS A 43 -16.47 -1.49 -16.58
N HIS A 44 -15.28 -2.07 -16.50
CA HIS A 44 -14.84 -3.04 -17.51
C HIS A 44 -15.49 -4.40 -17.35
N CYS A 45 -15.77 -4.85 -16.13
CA CYS A 45 -16.49 -6.11 -15.89
C CYS A 45 -17.94 -6.05 -16.38
N SER A 46 -18.58 -4.87 -16.33
CA SER A 46 -19.98 -4.68 -16.75
C SER A 46 -20.17 -4.48 -18.26
N GLN A 47 -19.11 -4.24 -19.04
CA GLN A 47 -19.19 -3.84 -20.46
C GLN A 47 -18.83 -4.96 -21.47
N THR A 48 -18.63 -6.20 -21.02
CA THR A 48 -18.01 -7.27 -21.83
C THR A 48 -18.94 -7.99 -22.83
N THR A 49 -20.01 -7.33 -23.28
CA THR A 49 -21.13 -7.97 -24.01
C THR A 49 -20.82 -8.46 -25.44
N SER A 50 -19.61 -8.27 -25.98
CA SER A 50 -19.25 -8.66 -27.36
C SER A 50 -17.99 -9.52 -27.50
N LEU A 51 -17.40 -9.98 -26.39
CA LEU A 51 -16.16 -10.78 -26.43
C LEU A 51 -16.45 -12.26 -26.69
N ALA A 52 -15.57 -12.93 -27.44
CA ALA A 52 -15.61 -14.38 -27.57
C ALA A 52 -15.47 -15.04 -26.17
N PRO A 53 -16.13 -16.18 -25.90
CA PRO A 53 -16.21 -16.77 -24.55
C PRO A 53 -14.85 -17.01 -23.87
N HIS A 54 -13.83 -17.39 -24.62
CA HIS A 54 -12.49 -17.64 -24.07
C HIS A 54 -11.78 -16.33 -23.67
N LEU A 55 -12.01 -15.23 -24.39
CA LEU A 55 -11.47 -13.90 -24.06
C LEU A 55 -12.19 -13.32 -22.85
N LEU A 56 -13.52 -13.50 -22.79
CA LEU A 56 -14.31 -13.12 -21.63
C LEU A 56 -13.77 -13.83 -20.38
N ARG A 57 -13.57 -15.15 -20.45
CA ARG A 57 -13.03 -15.94 -19.33
C ARG A 57 -11.65 -15.45 -18.89
N ALA A 58 -10.75 -15.18 -19.83
CA ALA A 58 -9.41 -14.69 -19.51
C ALA A 58 -9.43 -13.29 -18.89
N LEU A 59 -10.28 -12.41 -19.40
CA LEU A 59 -10.47 -11.06 -18.89
C LEU A 59 -11.07 -11.08 -17.48
N THR A 60 -12.09 -11.91 -17.23
CA THR A 60 -12.67 -12.10 -15.90
C THR A 60 -11.62 -12.58 -14.91
N ALA A 61 -10.84 -13.61 -15.24
CA ALA A 61 -9.78 -14.11 -14.37
C ALA A 61 -8.74 -13.02 -14.05
N LEU A 62 -8.32 -12.25 -15.06
CA LEU A 62 -7.41 -11.12 -14.87
C LEU A 62 -8.01 -10.02 -13.98
N SER A 63 -9.30 -9.70 -14.17
CA SER A 63 -10.01 -8.72 -13.35
C SER A 63 -10.14 -9.17 -11.89
N ASP A 64 -10.41 -10.47 -11.66
CA ASP A 64 -10.48 -11.05 -10.32
C ASP A 64 -9.11 -11.00 -9.62
N ASP A 65 -8.04 -11.39 -10.32
CA ASP A 65 -6.67 -11.29 -9.81
C ASP A 65 -6.30 -9.84 -9.47
N LEU A 66 -6.61 -8.91 -10.37
CA LEU A 66 -6.32 -7.49 -10.17
C LEU A 66 -7.14 -6.90 -9.00
N ALA A 67 -8.39 -7.32 -8.85
CA ALA A 67 -9.24 -6.92 -7.73
C ALA A 67 -8.68 -7.45 -6.40
N ALA A 68 -8.23 -8.71 -6.36
CA ALA A 68 -7.61 -9.31 -5.17
C ALA A 68 -6.33 -8.56 -4.77
N VAL A 69 -5.44 -8.27 -5.73
CA VAL A 69 -4.22 -7.51 -5.50
C VAL A 69 -4.55 -6.09 -5.01
N ALA A 70 -5.48 -5.38 -5.68
CA ALA A 70 -5.88 -4.03 -5.28
C ALA A 70 -6.45 -4.00 -3.84
N GLN A 71 -7.29 -4.96 -3.48
CA GLN A 71 -7.85 -5.09 -2.14
C GLN A 71 -6.77 -5.37 -1.09
N GLN A 72 -5.83 -6.26 -1.38
CA GLN A 72 -4.71 -6.58 -0.48
C GLN A 72 -3.84 -5.35 -0.24
N HIS A 73 -3.49 -4.62 -1.29
CA HIS A 73 -2.68 -3.40 -1.18
C HIS A 73 -3.43 -2.28 -0.45
N PHE A 74 -4.74 -2.15 -0.66
CA PHE A 74 -5.57 -1.22 0.11
C PHE A 74 -5.55 -1.58 1.59
N ASN A 75 -5.81 -2.84 1.95
CA ASN A 75 -5.78 -3.34 3.32
C ASN A 75 -4.42 -3.10 3.99
N ALA A 76 -3.32 -3.38 3.30
CA ALA A 76 -1.97 -3.13 3.80
C ALA A 76 -1.71 -1.64 4.04
N TYR A 77 -2.19 -0.78 3.13
CA TYR A 77 -2.07 0.67 3.25
C TYR A 77 -2.85 1.22 4.46
N ILE A 78 -4.13 0.83 4.61
CA ILE A 78 -4.98 1.26 5.74
C ILE A 78 -4.65 0.57 7.06
N SER A 79 -3.83 -0.49 7.05
CA SER A 79 -3.27 -1.08 8.27
C SER A 79 -1.96 -0.40 8.68
N GLY A 80 -1.34 0.38 7.80
CA GLY A 80 -0.07 1.06 8.07
C GLY A 80 1.16 0.15 8.00
N ILE A 81 0.98 -1.14 7.64
CA ILE A 81 2.04 -2.14 7.48
C ILE A 81 3.07 -1.67 6.44
N LEU A 82 2.58 -1.04 5.36
CA LEU A 82 3.43 -0.47 4.31
C LEU A 82 4.39 0.60 4.84
N MET A 83 3.98 1.33 5.89
CA MET A 83 4.66 2.53 6.36
C MET A 83 5.68 2.25 7.46
N THR A 84 5.55 1.13 8.19
CA THR A 84 6.51 0.72 9.23
C THR A 84 7.57 -0.23 8.71
N SER A 85 7.23 -1.10 7.75
CA SER A 85 8.14 -2.17 7.30
C SER A 85 8.91 -1.85 6.01
N ILE A 86 8.35 -1.05 5.09
CA ILE A 86 8.93 -0.82 3.74
C ILE A 86 9.43 0.63 3.57
N LEU A 87 8.94 1.57 4.37
CA LEU A 87 9.35 2.98 4.30
C LEU A 87 10.86 3.20 4.49
N PRO A 88 11.57 2.47 5.37
CA PRO A 88 13.02 2.63 5.47
C PRO A 88 13.77 2.08 4.23
N ALA A 89 13.28 1.01 3.59
CA ALA A 89 13.81 0.52 2.31
C ALA A 89 13.59 1.52 1.18
N LEU A 90 12.40 2.13 1.11
CA LEU A 90 12.10 3.19 0.15
C LEU A 90 13.00 4.42 0.37
N ALA A 91 13.25 4.79 1.63
CA ALA A 91 14.14 5.90 1.98
C ALA A 91 15.62 5.62 1.67
N ALA A 92 16.00 4.36 1.48
CA ALA A 92 17.34 3.95 1.06
C ALA A 92 17.53 3.97 -0.47
N LEU A 93 16.45 4.07 -1.24
CA LEU A 93 16.46 4.04 -2.70
C LEU A 93 16.47 5.46 -3.29
N LYS A 94 17.36 5.68 -4.25
CA LYS A 94 17.39 6.90 -5.08
C LYS A 94 16.44 6.76 -6.26
N GLU A 95 16.52 5.64 -6.96
CA GLU A 95 15.70 5.35 -8.13
C GLU A 95 15.66 3.85 -8.44
N VAL A 96 14.68 3.46 -9.26
CA VAL A 96 14.59 2.12 -9.87
C VAL A 96 14.80 2.28 -11.36
N GLN A 97 15.80 1.59 -11.91
CA GLN A 97 16.14 1.65 -13.32
C GLN A 97 15.68 0.38 -14.05
N ALA A 98 15.05 0.54 -15.21
CA ALA A 98 14.84 -0.58 -16.11
C ALA A 98 16.14 -0.90 -16.85
N THR A 99 16.53 -2.16 -16.85
CA THR A 99 17.70 -2.71 -17.52
C THR A 99 17.27 -3.77 -18.52
N LYS A 100 18.17 -4.17 -19.43
CA LYS A 100 17.90 -5.25 -20.39
C LYS A 100 17.50 -6.57 -19.73
N THR A 101 17.88 -6.80 -18.47
CA THR A 101 17.65 -8.03 -17.72
C THR A 101 16.57 -7.93 -16.65
N GLY A 102 15.90 -6.77 -16.50
CA GLY A 102 14.90 -6.54 -15.45
C GLY A 102 15.07 -5.18 -14.77
N PHE A 103 14.74 -5.08 -13.49
CA PHE A 103 14.89 -3.82 -12.74
C PHE A 103 16.16 -3.84 -11.88
N ALA A 104 16.91 -2.74 -11.91
CA ALA A 104 18.01 -2.46 -11.00
C ALA A 104 17.57 -1.41 -9.97
N LEU A 105 17.90 -1.66 -8.71
CA LEU A 105 17.65 -0.72 -7.61
C LEU A 105 18.92 0.11 -7.37
N CYS A 106 18.81 1.43 -7.48
CA CYS A 106 19.92 2.35 -7.20
C CYS A 106 19.80 2.87 -5.77
N PRO A 107 20.67 2.44 -4.83
CA PRO A 107 20.69 2.98 -3.48
C PRO A 107 21.25 4.41 -3.46
N LEU A 108 20.89 5.17 -2.43
CA LEU A 108 21.37 6.55 -2.24
C LEU A 108 22.86 6.62 -1.87
N SER A 109 23.39 5.57 -1.23
CA SER A 109 24.79 5.45 -0.82
C SER A 109 25.18 3.97 -0.60
N PRO A 110 26.47 3.65 -0.42
CA PRO A 110 26.91 2.31 -0.02
C PRO A 110 26.30 1.82 1.30
N GLU A 111 26.11 2.73 2.27
CA GLU A 111 25.47 2.41 3.56
C GLU A 111 23.98 2.12 3.38
N ALA A 112 23.32 2.83 2.47
CA ALA A 112 21.92 2.58 2.11
C ALA A 112 21.73 1.20 1.46
N LEU A 113 22.74 0.70 0.73
CA LEU A 113 22.72 -0.66 0.17
C LEU A 113 22.68 -1.71 1.29
N LEU A 114 23.51 -1.57 2.33
CA LEU A 114 23.51 -2.49 3.48
C LEU A 114 22.18 -2.45 4.23
N ALA A 115 21.59 -1.26 4.39
CA ALA A 115 20.27 -1.12 5.00
C ALA A 115 19.17 -1.81 4.17
N LEU A 116 19.25 -1.72 2.83
CA LEU A 116 18.31 -2.39 1.92
C LEU A 116 18.47 -3.92 1.96
N GLU A 117 19.70 -4.42 2.01
CA GLU A 117 19.98 -5.86 2.16
C GLU A 117 19.43 -6.41 3.48
N ALA A 118 19.57 -5.68 4.58
CA ALA A 118 19.00 -6.07 5.88
C ALA A 118 17.46 -6.17 5.86
N GLN A 119 16.81 -5.49 4.92
CA GLN A 119 15.36 -5.53 4.73
C GLN A 119 14.88 -6.55 3.70
N LYS A 120 15.79 -7.28 3.05
CA LYS A 120 15.45 -8.25 2.00
C LYS A 120 14.40 -9.27 2.45
N GLU A 121 14.53 -9.84 3.63
CA GLU A 121 13.57 -10.84 4.14
C GLU A 121 12.19 -10.24 4.44
N ILE A 122 12.16 -9.00 4.93
CA ILE A 122 10.90 -8.26 5.19
C ILE A 122 10.20 -7.94 3.87
N ILE A 123 10.97 -7.46 2.88
CA ILE A 123 10.47 -7.19 1.53
C ILE A 123 9.99 -8.49 0.89
N SER A 124 10.74 -9.59 0.99
CA SER A 124 10.34 -10.89 0.43
C SER A 124 9.07 -11.41 1.12
N ALA A 125 8.95 -11.32 2.44
CA ALA A 125 7.76 -11.76 3.18
C ALA A 125 6.50 -10.98 2.79
N PHE A 126 6.64 -9.72 2.35
CA PHE A 126 5.54 -8.96 1.78
C PHE A 126 5.01 -9.59 0.47
N PHE A 127 5.89 -10.19 -0.33
CA PHE A 127 5.56 -10.88 -1.58
C PHE A 127 5.35 -12.40 -1.44
N VAL A 128 5.67 -13.00 -0.29
CA VAL A 128 5.57 -14.46 -0.03
C VAL A 128 4.31 -14.83 0.77
N ASN A 129 3.58 -13.86 1.35
CA ASN A 129 2.22 -14.12 1.88
C ASN A 129 1.18 -14.23 0.73
N TYR A 130 1.54 -15.00 -0.30
CA TYR A 130 0.75 -15.39 -1.46
C TYR A 130 0.71 -16.92 -1.53
#